data_AF-A0A832AHK5-F1
#
_entry.id   AF-A0A832AHK5-F1
#
_cell.length_a   1.000
_cell.length_b   1.000
_cell.length_c   1.000
_cell.angle_alpha   90.00
_cell.angle_beta   90.00
_cell.angle_gamma   90.00
#
_symmetry.space_group_name_H-M   'P 1'
#
loop_
_entity.id
_entity.type
_entity.pdbx_description
1 polymer ?
#
loop_
_entity_poly.entity_id
_entity_poly.type
_entity_poly.pdbx_seq_one_letter_code
_entity_poly.pdbx_strand_id
1 'polypeptide(L)'
;MKRTRSRRAGGFMLLEVVVAVAMLSGVLVGLIVGLSRCVAAAQSVQNYATAQRLLANKSYEFRVEQSEDTLDQEGTFGEESRYSWSRRLEATEEEGLWKQTITVAWYERGQLKEDAVVEYRYLPNKQP
;
A
#
# COMPACT_ATOMS: atom_id res chain seq x y z
N MET A 1 -48.26 0.14 -64.91
CA MET A 1 -46.81 0.07 -64.58
C MET A 1 -46.56 0.74 -63.23
N LYS A 2 -46.23 -0.02 -62.18
CA LYS A 2 -45.90 0.52 -60.85
C LYS A 2 -44.39 0.83 -60.80
N ARG A 3 -44.02 2.12 -60.70
CA ARG A 3 -42.65 2.53 -60.35
C ARG A 3 -42.51 2.49 -58.84
N THR A 4 -41.84 1.47 -58.31
CA THR A 4 -41.40 1.43 -56.90
C THR A 4 -40.23 2.40 -56.74
N ARG A 5 -40.49 3.49 -56.01
CA ARG A 5 -39.50 4.51 -55.67
C ARG A 5 -38.58 3.91 -54.60
N SER A 6 -37.34 3.59 -54.97
CA SER A 6 -36.27 3.28 -54.01
C SER A 6 -36.13 4.44 -53.02
N ARG A 7 -36.48 4.21 -51.76
CA ARG A 7 -36.31 5.16 -50.66
C ARG A 7 -34.85 5.06 -50.22
N ARG A 8 -34.10 6.14 -50.43
CA ARG A 8 -32.69 6.30 -50.00
C ARG A 8 -32.55 5.98 -48.50
N ALA A 9 -31.83 4.91 -48.18
CA ALA A 9 -31.45 4.50 -46.83
C ALA A 9 -29.97 4.88 -46.53
N GLY A 10 -29.55 6.09 -46.90
CA GLY A 10 -28.12 6.48 -46.89
C GLY A 10 -27.77 7.72 -46.08
N GLY A 11 -28.72 8.36 -45.39
CA GLY A 11 -28.51 9.62 -44.67
C GLY A 11 -28.15 9.49 -43.18
N PHE A 12 -28.37 8.32 -42.57
CA PHE A 12 -28.21 8.10 -41.13
C PHE A 12 -26.91 7.38 -40.72
N MET A 13 -26.16 6.82 -41.66
CA MET A 13 -24.99 5.97 -41.37
C MET A 13 -23.83 6.75 -40.72
N LEU A 14 -23.60 8.01 -41.12
CA LEU A 14 -22.56 8.85 -40.52
C LEU A 14 -22.90 9.18 -39.06
N LEU A 15 -24.15 9.55 -38.77
CA LEU A 15 -24.60 9.86 -37.42
C LEU A 15 -24.50 8.64 -36.52
N GLU A 16 -24.88 7.46 -37.03
CA GLU A 16 -24.80 6.20 -36.29
C GLU A 16 -23.36 5.84 -35.93
N VAL A 17 -22.42 5.96 -36.87
CA VAL A 17 -20.99 5.73 -36.59
C VAL A 17 -20.46 6.73 -35.56
N VAL A 18 -20.84 8.02 -35.66
CA VAL A 18 -20.42 9.05 -34.69
C VAL A 18 -20.95 8.72 -33.29
N VAL A 19 -22.23 8.32 -33.18
CA VAL A 19 -22.82 7.91 -31.90
C VAL A 19 -22.15 6.66 -31.36
N ALA A 20 -21.90 5.65 -32.20
CA ALA A 20 -21.20 4.44 -31.79
C ALA A 20 -19.79 4.73 -31.26
N VAL A 21 -19.01 5.58 -31.95
CA VAL A 21 -17.67 5.99 -31.52
C VAL A 21 -17.73 6.80 -30.22
N ALA A 22 -18.72 7.68 -30.07
CA ALA A 22 -18.91 8.45 -28.84
C ALA A 22 -19.20 7.52 -27.63
N MET A 23 -20.08 6.53 -27.82
CA MET A 23 -20.37 5.52 -26.79
C MET A 23 -19.13 4.68 -26.47
N LEU A 24 -18.40 4.20 -27.49
CA LEU A 24 -17.18 3.42 -27.30
C LEU A 24 -16.09 4.21 -26.55
N SER A 25 -15.97 5.50 -26.84
CA SER A 25 -15.01 6.38 -26.17
C SER A 25 -15.34 6.53 -24.68
N GLY A 26 -16.63 6.69 -24.33
CA GLY A 26 -17.07 6.73 -22.93
C GLY A 26 -16.76 5.42 -22.18
N VAL A 27 -17.04 4.27 -22.81
CA VAL A 27 -16.73 2.95 -22.23
C VAL A 27 -15.24 2.77 -22.03
N LEU A 28 -14.42 3.16 -23.01
CA LEU A 28 -12.97 3.02 -22.95
C LEU A 28 -12.37 3.85 -21.80
N VAL A 29 -12.84 5.08 -21.60
CA VAL A 29 -12.41 5.91 -20.45
C VAL A 29 -12.79 5.24 -19.13
N GLY A 30 -14.01 4.72 -19.02
CA GLY A 30 -14.44 3.98 -17.83
C GLY A 30 -13.56 2.77 -17.52
N LEU A 31 -13.17 2.00 -18.55
CA LEU A 31 -12.27 0.86 -18.42
C LEU A 31 -10.87 1.29 -17.97
N ILE A 32 -10.29 2.34 -18.57
CA ILE A 32 -8.97 2.85 -18.19
C ILE A 32 -8.96 3.26 -16.71
N VAL A 33 -9.95 4.03 -16.28
CA VAL A 33 -10.06 4.47 -14.87
C VAL A 33 -10.22 3.25 -13.95
N GLY A 34 -11.05 2.27 -14.32
CA GLY A 34 -11.22 1.03 -13.57
C GLY A 34 -9.90 0.27 -13.40
N LEU A 35 -9.17 0.06 -14.49
CA LEU A 35 -7.88 -0.63 -14.48
C LEU A 35 -6.84 0.13 -13.66
N SER A 36 -6.76 1.46 -13.81
CA SER A 36 -5.86 2.28 -13.00
C SER A 36 -6.15 2.14 -11.50
N ARG A 37 -7.43 2.09 -11.10
CA ARG A 37 -7.81 1.86 -9.70
C ARG A 37 -7.40 0.48 -9.21
N CYS A 38 -7.59 -0.56 -10.02
CA CYS A 38 -7.17 -1.92 -9.67
C CYS A 38 -5.66 -2.03 -9.49
N VAL A 39 -4.87 -1.48 -10.43
CA VAL A 39 -3.40 -1.45 -10.32
C VAL A 39 -2.97 -0.72 -9.05
N ALA A 40 -3.57 0.44 -8.79
CA ALA A 40 -3.21 1.24 -7.64
C ALA A 40 -3.61 0.57 -6.30
N ALA A 41 -4.68 -0.23 -6.29
CA ALA A 41 -5.06 -1.05 -5.14
C ALA A 41 -4.10 -2.24 -4.95
N ALA A 42 -3.73 -2.93 -6.04
CA ALA A 42 -2.77 -4.04 -5.99
C ALA A 42 -1.40 -3.58 -5.44
N GLN A 43 -0.92 -2.41 -5.88
CA GLN A 43 0.31 -1.81 -5.34
C GLN A 43 0.21 -1.53 -3.84
N SER A 44 -0.95 -1.08 -3.35
CA SER A 44 -1.14 -0.81 -1.92
C SER A 44 -1.12 -2.08 -1.07
N VAL A 45 -1.78 -3.13 -1.54
CA VAL A 45 -1.71 -4.46 -0.90
C VAL A 45 -0.28 -4.99 -0.90
N GLN A 46 0.45 -4.84 -2.00
CA GLN A 46 1.84 -5.29 -2.11
C GLN A 46 2.76 -4.51 -1.15
N ASN A 47 2.60 -3.19 -1.06
CA ASN A 47 3.36 -2.36 -0.12
C ASN A 47 3.11 -2.77 1.32
N TYR A 48 1.84 -2.97 1.68
CA TYR A 48 1.45 -3.40 3.02
C TYR A 48 1.98 -4.80 3.37
N ALA A 49 1.85 -5.77 2.47
CA ALA A 49 2.39 -7.12 2.68
C ALA A 49 3.92 -7.11 2.83
N THR A 50 4.60 -6.23 2.08
CA THR A 50 6.05 -6.05 2.21
C THR A 50 6.40 -5.43 3.56
N ALA A 51 5.69 -4.38 3.98
CA ALA A 51 5.87 -3.75 5.28
C ALA A 51 5.67 -4.74 6.43
N GLN A 52 4.62 -5.57 6.39
CA GLN A 52 4.39 -6.61 7.40
C GLN A 52 5.53 -7.64 7.45
N ARG A 53 6.03 -8.08 6.29
CA ARG A 53 7.17 -9.01 6.24
C ARG A 53 8.42 -8.37 6.87
N LEU A 54 8.70 -7.11 6.55
CA LEU A 54 9.83 -6.36 7.12
C LEU A 54 9.67 -6.16 8.63
N LEU A 55 8.46 -5.83 9.08
CA LEU A 55 8.12 -5.66 10.49
C LEU A 55 8.33 -6.96 11.26
N ALA A 56 7.83 -8.09 10.75
CA ALA A 56 8.00 -9.40 11.35
C ALA A 56 9.50 -9.80 11.44
N ASN A 57 10.26 -9.54 10.38
CA ASN A 57 11.71 -9.79 10.38
C ASN A 57 12.43 -8.95 11.44
N LYS A 58 12.12 -7.66 11.55
CA LYS A 58 12.73 -6.78 12.57
C LYS A 58 12.32 -7.17 13.98
N SER A 59 11.05 -7.53 14.19
CA SER A 59 10.56 -8.09 15.45
C SER A 59 11.36 -9.33 15.86
N TYR A 60 11.62 -10.24 14.92
CA TYR A 60 12.43 -11.42 15.17
C TYR A 60 13.90 -11.07 15.47
N GLU A 61 14.52 -10.18 14.68
CA GLU A 61 15.89 -9.71 14.88
C GLU A 61 16.09 -9.13 16.28
N PHE A 62 15.20 -8.24 16.71
CA PHE A 62 15.27 -7.68 18.06
C PHE A 62 15.04 -8.70 19.16
N ARG A 63 14.32 -9.79 18.88
CA ARG A 63 14.03 -10.82 19.88
C ARG A 63 15.17 -11.82 20.03
N VAL A 64 15.87 -12.14 18.95
CA VAL A 64 16.86 -13.23 18.91
C VAL A 64 18.29 -12.69 18.87
N GLU A 65 18.58 -11.74 17.99
CA GLU A 65 19.94 -11.27 17.72
C GLU A 65 20.30 -10.05 18.59
N GLN A 66 19.35 -9.13 18.79
CA GLN A 66 19.51 -7.92 19.59
C GLN A 66 18.65 -7.95 20.86
N SER A 67 18.64 -9.11 21.53
CA SER A 67 17.82 -9.36 22.72
C SER A 67 18.21 -8.48 23.91
N GLU A 68 19.50 -8.17 24.06
CA GLU A 68 20.07 -7.36 25.14
C GLU A 68 20.07 -5.85 24.84
N ASP A 69 19.79 -5.43 23.61
CA ASP A 69 19.84 -4.01 23.26
C ASP A 69 18.73 -3.22 23.94
N THR A 70 19.13 -2.24 24.73
CA THR A 70 18.25 -1.48 25.61
C THR A 70 17.87 -0.09 25.07
N LEU A 71 18.41 0.33 23.93
CA LEU A 71 18.25 1.68 23.41
C LEU A 71 17.13 1.82 22.38
N ASP A 72 16.60 3.02 22.23
CA ASP A 72 15.78 3.34 21.06
C ASP A 72 16.66 3.29 19.80
N GLN A 73 16.10 2.82 18.69
CA GLN A 73 16.84 2.63 17.45
C GLN A 73 15.98 3.02 16.25
N GLU A 74 16.62 3.51 15.19
CA GLU A 74 15.96 3.83 13.93
C GLU A 74 16.91 3.55 12.76
N GLY A 75 16.33 3.37 11.57
CA GLY A 75 17.12 3.16 10.37
C GLY A 75 16.29 2.88 9.12
N THR A 76 16.98 2.49 8.06
CA THR A 76 16.38 2.04 6.80
C THR A 76 16.75 0.58 6.55
N PHE A 77 16.03 -0.08 5.63
CA PHE A 77 16.33 -1.46 5.21
C PHE A 77 17.38 -1.54 4.09
N GLY A 78 18.15 -0.46 3.86
CA GLY A 78 19.13 -0.31 2.78
C GLY A 78 19.05 1.07 2.12
N GLU A 79 20.07 1.46 1.34
CA GLU A 79 20.17 2.79 0.70
C GLU A 79 19.02 3.10 -0.27
N GLU A 80 18.49 2.08 -0.95
CA GLU A 80 17.40 2.24 -1.94
C GLU A 80 16.01 1.86 -1.37
N SER A 81 15.92 1.56 -0.07
CA SER A 81 14.66 1.13 0.55
C SER A 81 13.71 2.31 0.73
N ARG A 82 12.50 2.20 0.19
CA ARG A 82 11.38 3.12 0.48
C ARG A 82 10.76 2.92 1.87
N TYR A 83 11.27 1.96 2.63
CA TYR A 83 10.84 1.61 3.97
C TYR A 83 11.90 2.05 4.99
N SER A 84 11.44 2.64 6.07
CA SER A 84 12.21 2.92 7.28
C SER A 84 11.64 2.13 8.46
N TRP A 85 12.43 1.98 9.52
CA TRP A 85 12.01 1.34 10.75
C TRP A 85 12.46 2.15 11.96
N SER A 86 11.72 2.00 13.04
CA SER A 86 12.10 2.50 14.36
C SER A 86 11.68 1.53 15.45
N ARG A 87 12.39 1.58 16.58
CA ARG A 87 12.12 0.83 17.80
C ARG A 87 12.14 1.81 18.96
N ARG A 88 11.07 1.83 19.74
CA ARG A 88 10.98 2.55 21.01
C ARG A 88 10.79 1.60 22.17
N LEU A 89 11.51 1.84 23.26
CA LEU A 89 11.44 1.09 24.50
C LEU A 89 10.93 2.01 25.61
N GLU A 90 9.71 1.73 26.07
CA GLU A 90 9.05 2.45 27.16
C GLU A 90 9.09 1.61 28.44
N ALA A 91 9.48 2.21 29.57
CA ALA A 91 9.34 1.55 30.87
C ALA A 91 7.85 1.35 31.18
N THR A 92 7.50 0.23 31.80
CA THR A 92 6.16 -0.01 32.31
C THR A 92 6.10 0.21 33.82
N GLU A 93 4.91 0.10 34.42
CA GLU A 93 4.74 0.19 35.88
C GLU A 93 5.41 -0.98 36.61
N GLU A 94 5.64 -2.10 35.92
CA GLU A 94 6.26 -3.30 36.48
C GLU A 94 7.79 -3.26 36.32
N GLU A 95 8.51 -3.49 37.42
CA GLU A 95 9.97 -3.40 37.45
C GLU A 95 10.60 -4.46 36.54
N GLY A 96 11.52 -4.01 35.67
CA GLY A 96 12.15 -4.86 34.68
C GLY A 96 11.27 -5.22 33.49
N LEU A 97 10.00 -4.78 33.42
CA LEU A 97 9.16 -4.97 32.24
C LEU A 97 9.16 -3.72 31.35
N TRP A 98 9.47 -3.92 30.08
CA TRP A 98 9.57 -2.88 29.08
C TRP A 98 8.62 -3.15 27.92
N LYS A 99 7.95 -2.10 27.46
CA LYS A 99 7.12 -2.12 26.26
C LYS A 99 7.96 -1.70 25.07
N GLN A 100 8.12 -2.62 24.13
CA GLN A 100 8.83 -2.41 22.88
C GLN A 100 7.83 -2.17 21.76
N THR A 101 7.91 -1.01 21.11
CA THR A 101 7.13 -0.70 19.91
C THR A 101 8.07 -0.67 18.71
N ILE A 102 7.89 -1.58 17.77
CA ILE A 102 8.63 -1.60 16.51
C ILE A 102 7.69 -1.09 15.43
N THR A 103 8.12 -0.10 14.68
CA THR A 103 7.33 0.56 13.62
C THR A 103 8.08 0.47 12.30
N VAL A 104 7.36 0.12 11.23
CA VAL A 104 7.84 0.24 9.85
C VAL A 104 7.02 1.30 9.14
N ALA A 105 7.68 2.25 8.49
CA ALA A 105 7.04 3.34 7.78
C ALA A 105 7.44 3.35 6.30
N TRP A 106 6.52 3.75 5.43
CA TRP A 106 6.75 3.88 3.99
C TRP A 106 5.87 4.97 3.37
N TYR A 107 6.31 5.51 2.24
CA TYR A 107 5.50 6.45 1.48
C TYR A 107 4.63 5.74 0.44
N GLU A 108 3.34 6.06 0.46
CA GLU A 108 2.37 5.61 -0.53
C GLU A 108 1.57 6.80 -1.05
N ARG A 109 1.66 7.07 -2.36
CA ARG A 109 0.96 8.19 -3.02
C ARG A 109 1.15 9.55 -2.33
N GLY A 110 2.38 9.80 -1.85
CA GLY A 110 2.74 11.03 -1.13
C GLY A 110 2.27 11.09 0.33
N GLN A 111 1.62 10.04 0.83
CA GLN A 111 1.25 9.91 2.23
C GLN A 111 2.21 8.98 2.95
N LEU A 112 2.68 9.38 4.13
CA LEU A 112 3.39 8.48 5.03
C LEU A 112 2.37 7.48 5.60
N LYS A 113 2.69 6.19 5.47
CA LYS A 113 1.98 5.08 6.09
C LYS A 113 2.92 4.41 7.06
N GLU A 114 2.37 3.86 8.13
CA GLU A 114 3.11 3.14 9.14
C GLU A 114 2.30 1.95 9.64
N ASP A 115 3.01 0.91 10.05
CA ASP A 115 2.46 -0.24 10.76
C ASP A 115 3.42 -0.60 11.90
N ALA A 116 2.87 -1.09 13.01
CA ALA A 116 3.63 -1.30 14.23
C ALA A 116 3.22 -2.58 14.97
N VAL A 117 4.20 -3.22 15.59
CA VAL A 117 4.00 -4.31 16.54
C VAL A 117 4.46 -3.87 17.92
N VAL A 118 3.62 -4.16 18.92
CA VAL A 118 3.93 -3.90 20.32
C VAL A 118 4.21 -5.24 21.00
N GLU A 119 5.38 -5.34 21.61
CA GLU A 119 5.84 -6.51 22.34
C GLU A 119 6.25 -6.10 23.76
N TYR A 120 6.04 -6.97 24.73
CA TYR A 120 6.52 -6.76 26.09
C TYR A 120 7.75 -7.63 26.33
N ARG A 121 8.79 -7.05 26.93
CA ARG A 121 10.06 -7.70 27.19
C ARG A 121 10.46 -7.52 28.63
N TYR A 122 10.83 -8.62 29.27
CA TYR A 122 11.44 -8.59 30.59
C TYR A 122 12.96 -8.41 30.48
N LEU A 123 13.46 -7.29 31.00
CA LEU A 123 14.85 -6.86 31.03
C LEU A 123 15.23 -6.52 32.49
N PRO A 124 15.52 -7.53 33.33
CA PRO A 124 15.74 -7.33 34.77
C PRO A 124 16.99 -6.51 35.10
N ASN A 125 17.95 -6.42 34.17
CA ASN A 125 19.22 -5.74 34.38
C ASN A 125 19.24 -4.31 33.82
N LYS A 126 18.15 -3.85 33.19
CA LYS A 126 18.06 -2.50 32.62
C LYS A 126 17.40 -1.57 33.64
N GLN A 127 18.17 -0.60 34.16
CA GLN A 127 17.63 0.48 34.98
C GLN A 127 16.85 1.47 34.09
N PRO A 128 15.73 2.03 34.58
CA PRO A 128 14.90 3.00 33.86
C PRO A 128 15.63 4.31 33.54
#